data_AF-A0A0N0ZWF3-F1
#
_entry.id   AF-A0A0N0ZWF3-F1
#
_cell.length_a   1.000
_cell.length_b   1.000
_cell.length_c   1.000
_cell.angle_alpha   90.00
_cell.angle_beta   90.00
_cell.angle_gamma   90.00
#
_symmetry.space_group_name_H-M   'P 1'
#
loop_
_entity.id
_entity.type
_entity.pdbx_description
1 polymer ?
#
loop_
_entity_poly.entity_id
_entity_poly.type
_entity_poly.pdbx_seq_one_letter_code
_entity_poly.pdbx_strand_id
1 'polypeptide(L)'
;MRLPNVNLQVLQNKINLPKKELILEIELNGKMKFEHLMNAIYHQFGICHRVLSANVEYVDGYSFGSVQLYINVNSEDYQLLESYLNKNKLLSTTVEYLCRTYS
;
A
#
# COMPACT_ATOMS: atom_id res chain seq x y z
N MET A 1 18.15 -26.81 -26.83
CA MET A 1 18.47 -25.89 -25.71
C MET A 1 17.16 -25.49 -25.04
N ARG A 2 16.94 -25.85 -23.76
CA ARG A 2 15.76 -25.39 -23.00
C ARG A 2 16.05 -23.97 -22.52
N LEU A 3 15.25 -22.99 -22.94
CA LEU A 3 15.30 -21.64 -22.39
C LEU A 3 15.00 -21.73 -20.88
N PRO A 4 15.88 -21.22 -19.99
CA PRO A 4 15.56 -21.16 -18.58
C PRO A 4 14.33 -20.28 -18.41
N ASN A 5 13.37 -20.73 -17.60
CA ASN A 5 12.11 -20.05 -17.39
C ASN A 5 12.33 -18.85 -16.46
N VAL A 6 12.92 -17.78 -17.00
CA VAL A 6 13.34 -16.55 -16.31
C VAL A 6 12.16 -15.95 -15.51
N ASN A 7 10.94 -16.04 -16.03
CA ASN A 7 9.75 -15.51 -15.37
C ASN A 7 9.42 -16.24 -14.06
N LEU A 8 9.63 -17.56 -13.97
CA LEU A 8 9.41 -18.31 -12.73
C LEU A 8 10.46 -17.96 -11.66
N GLN A 9 11.72 -17.76 -12.08
CA GLN A 9 12.80 -17.37 -11.17
C GLN A 9 12.59 -15.95 -10.63
N VAL A 10 12.17 -15.01 -11.49
CA VAL A 10 11.83 -13.64 -11.07
C VAL A 10 10.63 -13.62 -10.11
N LEU A 11 9.60 -14.43 -10.37
CA LEU A 11 8.44 -14.55 -9.48
C LEU A 11 8.84 -15.14 -8.11
N GLN A 12 9.66 -16.20 -8.09
CA GLN A 12 10.19 -16.79 -6.87
C GLN A 12 11.06 -15.82 -6.07
N ASN A 13 11.88 -15.01 -6.75
CA ASN A 13 12.69 -14.00 -6.08
C ASN A 13 11.82 -12.94 -5.40
N LYS A 14 10.74 -12.47 -6.04
CA LYS A 14 9.76 -11.55 -5.43
C LYS A 14 9.07 -12.11 -4.19
N ILE A 15 8.74 -13.40 -4.20
CA ILE A 15 8.11 -14.09 -3.06
C ILE A 15 9.05 -14.15 -1.85
N ASN A 16 10.37 -14.22 -2.09
CA ASN A 16 11.39 -14.33 -1.05
C ASN A 16 11.91 -12.98 -0.54
N LEU A 17 11.43 -11.84 -1.04
CA LEU A 17 11.82 -10.55 -0.46
C LEU A 17 11.29 -10.42 0.97
N PRO A 18 12.12 -9.97 1.92
CA PRO A 18 11.67 -9.72 3.27
C PRO A 18 10.57 -8.66 3.24
N LYS A 19 9.42 -9.00 3.82
CA LYS A 19 8.32 -8.07 3.96
C LYS A 19 8.38 -7.38 5.32
N LYS A 20 7.91 -6.15 5.35
CA LYS A 20 7.73 -5.35 6.56
C LYS A 20 6.25 -5.18 6.85
N GLU A 21 5.93 -5.15 8.12
CA GLU A 21 4.62 -4.77 8.62
C GLU A 21 4.63 -3.26 8.86
N LEU A 22 3.77 -2.53 8.15
CA LEU A 22 3.73 -1.08 8.19
C LEU A 22 2.32 -0.61 8.52
N ILE A 23 2.23 0.47 9.28
CA ILE A 23 1.02 1.29 9.37
C ILE A 23 1.21 2.48 8.45
N LEU A 24 0.38 2.57 7.43
CA LEU A 24 0.35 3.61 6.41
C LEU A 24 -0.89 4.48 6.64
N GLU A 25 -0.69 5.75 6.95
CA GLU A 25 -1.72 6.78 6.97
C GLU A 25 -1.69 7.57 5.67
N ILE A 26 -2.85 7.77 5.05
CA ILE A 26 -3.01 8.53 3.81
C ILE A 26 -4.09 9.57 4.00
N GLU A 27 -3.77 10.83 3.68
CA GLU A 27 -4.71 11.94 3.71
C GLU A 27 -5.36 12.14 2.34
N LEU A 28 -6.69 12.17 2.34
CA LEU A 28 -7.53 12.45 1.18
C LEU A 28 -7.86 13.95 1.13
N ASN A 29 -7.62 14.56 -0.02
CA ASN A 29 -7.78 16.00 -0.25
C ASN A 29 -8.73 16.33 -1.40
N GLY A 30 -9.64 15.41 -1.72
CA GLY A 30 -10.61 15.54 -2.81
C GLY A 30 -10.07 15.24 -4.22
N LYS A 31 -8.75 15.07 -4.40
CA LYS A 31 -8.18 14.74 -5.73
C LYS A 31 -8.35 13.28 -6.13
N MET A 32 -8.57 12.40 -5.16
CA MET A 32 -8.75 10.97 -5.38
C MET A 32 -9.92 10.47 -4.55
N LYS A 33 -10.77 9.66 -5.20
CA LYS A 33 -11.85 8.94 -4.51
C LYS A 33 -11.25 7.84 -3.63
N PHE A 34 -11.82 7.67 -2.46
CA PHE A 34 -11.39 6.64 -1.51
C PHE A 34 -11.38 5.24 -2.16
N GLU A 35 -12.43 4.87 -2.88
CA GLU A 35 -12.56 3.56 -3.53
C GLU A 35 -11.48 3.34 -4.59
N HIS A 36 -11.11 4.39 -5.34
CA HIS A 36 -10.05 4.30 -6.34
C HIS A 36 -8.68 4.07 -5.68
N LEU A 37 -8.42 4.72 -4.55
CA LEU A 37 -7.20 4.51 -3.77
C LEU A 37 -7.11 3.06 -3.28
N MET A 38 -8.16 2.56 -2.65
CA MET A 38 -8.21 1.19 -2.12
C MET A 38 -8.09 0.14 -3.23
N ASN A 39 -8.77 0.38 -4.35
CA ASN A 39 -8.68 -0.47 -5.53
C ASN A 39 -7.27 -0.49 -6.13
N ALA A 40 -6.59 0.66 -6.21
CA ALA A 40 -5.21 0.72 -6.69
C ALA A 40 -4.27 -0.07 -5.77
N ILE A 41 -4.34 0.15 -4.45
CA ILE A 41 -3.50 -0.57 -3.47
C ILE A 41 -3.63 -2.09 -3.64
N TYR A 42 -4.85 -2.60 -3.75
CA TYR A 42 -5.08 -4.04 -3.86
C TYR A 42 -4.79 -4.60 -5.27
N HIS A 43 -5.40 -4.03 -6.32
CA HIS A 43 -5.36 -4.62 -7.66
C HIS A 43 -4.13 -4.20 -8.47
N GLN A 44 -3.68 -2.95 -8.35
CA GLN A 44 -2.54 -2.45 -9.13
C GLN A 44 -1.21 -2.86 -8.49
N PHE A 45 -1.10 -2.73 -7.16
CA PHE A 45 0.14 -3.03 -6.44
C PHE A 45 0.16 -4.44 -5.83
N GLY A 46 -0.97 -5.14 -5.78
CA GLY A 46 -1.03 -6.47 -5.16
C GLY A 46 -0.82 -6.45 -3.65
N ILE A 47 -1.03 -5.30 -3.00
CA ILE A 47 -0.77 -5.11 -1.57
C ILE A 47 -2.04 -5.41 -0.79
N CYS A 48 -2.03 -6.55 -0.10
CA CYS A 48 -3.05 -6.87 0.90
C CYS A 48 -2.95 -5.88 2.06
N HIS A 49 -4.11 -5.37 2.49
CA HIS A 49 -4.19 -4.37 3.54
C HIS A 49 -5.35 -4.68 4.49
N ARG A 50 -5.23 -4.21 5.73
CA ARG A 50 -6.32 -4.18 6.71
C ARG A 50 -6.57 -2.73 7.07
N VAL A 51 -7.82 -2.27 6.97
CA VAL A 51 -8.20 -0.94 7.44
C VAL A 51 -8.18 -0.93 8.97
N LEU A 52 -7.39 -0.02 9.55
CA LEU A 52 -7.33 0.21 11.00
C LEU A 52 -8.28 1.34 11.42
N SER A 53 -8.30 2.41 10.64
CA SER A 53 -9.19 3.55 10.82
C SER A 53 -9.50 4.18 9.47
N ALA A 54 -10.71 4.69 9.29
CA ALA A 54 -11.11 5.45 8.12
C ALA A 54 -12.04 6.57 8.56
N ASN A 55 -11.51 7.79 8.55
CA ASN A 55 -12.31 9.00 8.73
C ASN A 55 -12.43 9.69 7.38
N VAL A 56 -13.44 9.29 6.60
CA VAL A 56 -13.64 9.74 5.22
C VAL A 56 -14.98 10.43 5.10
N GLU A 57 -14.95 11.68 4.66
CA GLU A 57 -16.12 12.48 4.36
C GLU A 57 -16.30 12.62 2.86
N TYR A 58 -17.56 12.63 2.42
CA TYR A 58 -17.92 12.79 1.02
C TYR A 58 -18.60 14.13 0.82
N VAL A 59 -17.95 15.02 0.08
CA VAL A 59 -18.46 16.37 -0.24
C VAL A 59 -18.43 16.52 -1.75
N ASP A 60 -19.60 16.76 -2.36
CA ASP A 60 -19.77 16.93 -3.81
C ASP A 60 -19.15 15.82 -4.67
N GLY A 61 -19.18 14.58 -4.17
CA GLY A 61 -18.63 13.41 -4.85
C GLY A 61 -17.11 13.24 -4.74
N TYR A 62 -16.45 14.08 -3.93
CA TYR A 62 -15.04 13.99 -3.59
C TYR A 62 -14.85 13.44 -2.17
N SER A 63 -13.72 12.75 -1.95
CA SER A 63 -13.38 12.16 -0.66
C SER A 63 -12.33 13.01 0.07
N PHE A 64 -12.60 13.31 1.33
CA PHE A 64 -11.71 14.07 2.24
C PHE A 64 -11.49 13.32 3.55
N GLY A 65 -10.41 13.65 4.26
CA GLY A 65 -10.09 13.07 5.57
C GLY A 65 -8.88 12.15 5.51
N SER A 66 -8.85 11.07 6.30
CA SER A 66 -7.70 10.15 6.32
C SER A 66 -8.10 8.68 6.47
N VAL A 67 -7.22 7.82 5.97
CA VAL A 67 -7.31 6.37 6.16
C VAL A 67 -5.99 5.85 6.72
N GLN A 68 -6.07 4.98 7.71
CA GLN A 68 -4.95 4.23 8.25
C GLN A 68 -5.08 2.76 7.89
N LEU A 69 -4.03 2.23 7.29
CA LEU A 69 -3.95 0.87 6.79
C LEU A 69 -2.79 0.15 7.45
N TYR A 70 -3.02 -1.07 7.90
CA TYR A 70 -1.95 -2.03 8.14
C TYR A 70 -1.66 -2.74 6.80
N ILE A 71 -0.40 -2.74 6.38
CA ILE A 71 0.06 -3.41 5.17
C ILE A 71 1.27 -4.30 5.46
N ASN A 72 1.34 -5.43 4.77
CA ASN A 72 2.49 -6.34 4.81
C ASN A 72 3.12 -6.39 3.40
N VAL A 73 4.21 -5.67 3.22
CA VAL A 73 4.75 -5.29 1.90
C VAL A 73 6.28 -5.36 1.88
N ASN A 74 6.87 -5.71 0.74
CA ASN A 74 8.32 -5.62 0.57
C ASN A 74 8.74 -4.19 0.21
N SER A 75 10.04 -3.89 0.32
CA SER A 75 10.56 -2.54 0.08
C SER A 75 10.32 -2.03 -1.35
N GLU A 76 10.39 -2.88 -2.36
CA GLU A 76 10.21 -2.48 -3.77
C GLU A 76 8.76 -2.09 -4.07
N ASP A 77 7.80 -2.93 -3.68
CA ASP A 77 6.38 -2.67 -3.88
C ASP A 77 5.92 -1.47 -3.05
N TYR A 78 6.48 -1.29 -1.85
CA TYR A 78 6.21 -0.09 -1.05
C TYR A 78 6.74 1.18 -1.73
N GLN A 79 7.94 1.15 -2.31
CA GLN A 79 8.50 2.31 -3.03
C GLN A 79 7.65 2.69 -4.25
N LEU A 80 7.07 1.70 -4.95
CA LEU A 80 6.12 1.95 -6.04
C LEU A 80 4.82 2.57 -5.54
N LEU A 81 4.29 2.09 -4.40
CA LEU A 81 3.11 2.67 -3.77
C LEU A 81 3.37 4.12 -3.33
N GLU A 82 4.48 4.38 -2.65
CA GLU A 82 4.88 5.73 -2.21
C GLU A 82 5.02 6.70 -3.40
N SER A 83 5.66 6.24 -4.47
CA SER A 83 5.78 7.02 -5.72
C SER A 83 4.42 7.34 -6.33
N TYR A 84 3.46 6.40 -6.27
CA TYR A 84 2.10 6.61 -6.73
C TYR A 84 1.35 7.64 -5.88
N LEU A 85 1.43 7.54 -4.55
CA LEU A 85 0.79 8.49 -3.64
C LEU A 85 1.31 9.91 -3.88
N ASN A 86 2.64 10.05 -3.98
CA ASN A 86 3.31 11.32 -4.30
C ASN A 86 2.88 11.88 -5.66
N LYS A 87 2.81 11.05 -6.70
CA LYS A 87 2.36 11.47 -8.05
C LYS A 87 0.91 11.98 -8.02
N ASN A 88 0.06 11.38 -7.21
CA ASN A 88 -1.34 11.78 -7.04
C ASN A 88 -1.51 12.93 -6.02
N LYS A 89 -0.41 13.48 -5.49
CA LYS A 89 -0.41 14.56 -4.49
C LYS A 89 -1.22 14.19 -3.24
N LEU A 90 -1.12 12.93 -2.82
CA LEU A 90 -1.64 12.44 -1.55
C LEU A 90 -0.52 12.51 -0.53
N LEU A 91 -0.80 13.10 0.64
CA LEU A 91 0.12 13.07 1.75
C LEU A 91 0.01 11.70 2.42
N SER A 92 1.15 11.08 2.72
CA SER A 92 1.17 9.82 3.45
C SER A 92 2.27 9.79 4.48
N THR A 93 2.00 9.16 5.62
CA THR A 93 2.95 8.90 6.69
C THR A 93 2.98 7.40 6.97
N THR A 94 4.17 6.86 7.19
CA THR A 94 4.33 5.42 7.44
C THR A 94 5.18 5.17 8.66
N VAL A 95 4.76 4.21 9.49
CA VAL A 95 5.53 3.73 10.64
C VAL A 95 5.65 2.21 10.59
N GLU A 96 6.81 1.69 11.00
CA GLU A 96 7.04 0.25 11.09
C GLU A 96 6.31 -0.32 12.32
N TYR A 97 5.51 -1.35 12.10
CA TYR A 97 4.78 -2.03 13.16
C TYR A 97 5.69 -3.07 13.82
N LEU A 98 6.23 -2.73 14.99
CA LEU A 98 6.99 -3.66 15.81
C LEU A 98 6.03 -4.30 16.83
N CYS A 99 5.47 -5.46 16.49
CA CYS A 99 4.67 -6.23 17.45
C CYS A 99 5.56 -6.66 18.62
N ARG A 100 5.45 -5.99 19.77
CA ARG A 100 6.14 -6.39 20.99
C ARG A 100 5.34 -7.51 21.64
N THR A 101 5.81 -8.74 21.51
CA THR A 101 5.34 -9.85 22.35
C THR A 101 5.88 -9.63 23.76
N TYR A 102 5.04 -9.17 24.68
CA TYR A 102 5.34 -9.27 26.10
C TYR A 102 5.32 -10.76 26.45
N SER A 103 6.51 -11.32 26.67
CA SER A 103 6.72 -12.70 27.12
C SER A 103 6.61 -12.76 28.64
#